data_AF-A0AB33KI47-F1
#
_entry.id   AF-A0AB33KI47-F1
#
_cell.length_a   1.000
_cell.length_b   1.000
_cell.length_c   1.000
_cell.angle_alpha   90.00
_cell.angle_beta   90.00
_cell.angle_gamma   90.00
#
_symmetry.space_group_name_H-M   'P 1'
#
loop_
_entity.id
_entity.type
_entity.pdbx_description
1 polymer ?
#
loop_
_entity_poly.entity_id
_entity_poly.type
_entity_poly.pdbx_seq_one_letter_code
_entity_poly.pdbx_strand_id
1 'polypeptide(L)'
;MARMTDTDDWTSAPDRIVRGSMGLCHLTVAQPPFDVDARGLPPQDPAAARAFAGSFEGVEEVLEDLGPRSVLTPLPSSVRADLDVVHAGAWGSMLSIVNPAFAADGNDEPLRSAATELRERFPDARVVGRVAYRGGMEHTEDLVWLPDGAMFHASGWPEDEPFVVSGDPHAVIASLELKRWQLDNAGVDLREAANEIEWARLAGLALGPSDPWGWEELQTTAFRVRHSEDAVQSMEALYFV
;
A
#
# COMPACT_ATOMS: atom_id res chain seq x y z
N MET A 1 -33.40 -24.12 12.91
CA MET A 1 -33.25 -22.95 12.01
C MET A 1 -32.81 -21.80 12.90
N ALA A 2 -31.64 -21.17 12.80
CA ALA A 2 -30.62 -21.14 11.75
C ALA A 2 -29.24 -21.51 12.33
N ARG A 3 -28.39 -22.13 11.51
CA ARG A 3 -26.97 -22.32 11.76
C ARG A 3 -26.33 -20.97 11.42
N MET A 4 -25.94 -20.19 12.42
CA MET A 4 -25.09 -19.02 12.21
C MET A 4 -23.76 -19.57 11.70
N THR A 5 -23.51 -19.44 10.40
CA THR A 5 -22.18 -19.66 9.83
C THR A 5 -21.34 -18.48 10.25
N ASP A 6 -20.68 -18.61 11.40
CA ASP A 6 -19.51 -17.80 11.75
C ASP A 6 -18.51 -18.04 10.61
N THR A 7 -18.37 -17.02 9.75
CA THR A 7 -17.61 -17.04 8.49
C THR A 7 -16.48 -16.03 8.57
N ASP A 8 -15.96 -15.85 9.78
CA ASP A 8 -14.85 -14.96 10.06
C ASP A 8 -13.65 -15.82 10.47
N ASP A 9 -12.56 -15.72 9.73
CA ASP A 9 -11.34 -16.51 9.96
C ASP A 9 -10.54 -16.01 11.18
N TRP A 10 -10.88 -14.81 11.71
CA TRP A 10 -10.25 -14.25 12.90
C TRP A 10 -10.46 -15.15 14.13
N THR A 11 -9.37 -15.46 14.85
CA THR A 11 -9.47 -16.11 16.18
C THR A 11 -9.63 -15.09 17.31
N SER A 12 -9.25 -13.84 17.05
CA SER A 12 -9.33 -12.71 17.97
C SER A 12 -10.72 -12.08 18.00
N ALA A 13 -11.16 -11.62 19.17
CA ALA A 13 -12.44 -10.92 19.30
C ALA A 13 -12.42 -9.54 18.60
N PRO A 14 -13.56 -9.05 18.04
CA PRO A 14 -13.69 -7.73 17.42
C PRO A 14 -13.15 -6.54 18.19
N ASP A 15 -13.26 -6.56 19.52
CA ASP A 15 -12.84 -5.50 20.43
C ASP A 15 -11.41 -5.69 20.98
N ARG A 16 -10.69 -6.74 20.53
CA ARG A 16 -9.29 -6.96 20.92
C ARG A 16 -8.46 -5.77 20.46
N ILE A 17 -7.71 -5.18 21.39
CA ILE A 17 -6.84 -4.04 21.12
C ILE A 17 -5.70 -4.45 20.18
N VAL A 18 -5.52 -3.66 19.13
CA VAL A 18 -4.41 -3.79 18.18
C VAL A 18 -3.13 -3.23 18.81
N ARG A 19 -2.02 -3.94 18.60
CA ARG A 19 -0.68 -3.51 19.01
C ARG A 19 0.06 -2.87 17.84
N GLY A 20 0.89 -1.89 18.19
CA GLY A 20 1.63 -1.09 17.23
C GLY A 20 0.79 0.04 16.62
N SER A 21 1.33 0.70 15.62
CA SER A 21 0.64 1.73 14.85
C SER A 21 0.92 1.57 13.36
N MET A 22 -0.13 1.68 12.55
CA MET A 22 -0.01 1.75 11.10
C MET A 22 0.38 3.17 10.67
N GLY A 23 1.41 3.28 9.83
CA GLY A 23 1.81 4.53 9.18
C GLY A 23 1.25 4.60 7.76
N LEU A 24 1.84 3.81 6.85
CA LEU A 24 1.43 3.71 5.44
C LEU A 24 1.12 2.26 5.12
N CYS A 25 0.11 2.04 4.28
CA CYS A 25 -0.21 0.72 3.71
C CYS A 25 -0.70 0.87 2.26
N HIS A 26 -0.02 1.71 1.48
CA HIS A 26 -0.50 2.15 0.17
C HIS A 26 0.00 1.23 -0.94
N LEU A 27 -0.89 0.91 -1.87
CA LEU A 27 -0.55 0.29 -3.15
C LEU A 27 -1.32 0.99 -4.26
N THR A 28 -0.61 1.45 -5.29
CA THR A 28 -1.15 2.29 -6.35
C THR A 28 -0.73 1.76 -7.73
N VAL A 29 -1.69 1.74 -8.66
CA VAL A 29 -1.52 1.45 -10.07
C VAL A 29 -1.85 2.72 -10.85
N ALA A 30 -0.83 3.29 -11.49
CA ALA A 30 -1.00 4.41 -12.40
C ALA A 30 -0.86 3.91 -13.84
N GLN A 31 -1.92 3.98 -14.63
CA GLN A 31 -1.89 3.71 -16.07
C GLN A 31 -1.53 4.98 -16.85
N PRO A 32 -0.93 4.86 -18.05
CA PRO A 32 -0.60 6.02 -18.88
C PRO A 32 -1.87 6.82 -19.25
N PRO A 33 -1.75 8.15 -19.45
CA PRO A 33 -0.53 8.97 -19.37
C PRO A 33 -0.09 9.28 -17.94
N PHE A 34 1.23 9.43 -17.71
CA PHE A 34 1.84 9.58 -16.37
C PHE A 34 2.18 11.01 -15.96
N ASP A 35 1.86 11.99 -16.80
CA ASP A 35 2.11 13.42 -16.59
C ASP A 35 0.85 14.17 -16.10
N VAL A 36 -0.16 13.42 -15.66
CA VAL A 36 -1.42 13.96 -15.17
C VAL A 36 -1.24 14.48 -13.74
N ASP A 37 -1.68 15.71 -13.49
CA ASP A 37 -1.77 16.25 -12.13
C ASP A 37 -2.91 15.55 -11.38
N ALA A 38 -2.62 15.03 -10.18
CA ALA A 38 -3.58 14.32 -9.35
C ALA A 38 -4.87 15.14 -9.10
N ARG A 39 -4.77 16.48 -9.02
CA ARG A 39 -5.93 17.38 -8.82
C ARG A 39 -6.83 17.48 -10.05
N GLY A 40 -6.32 17.09 -11.22
CA GLY A 40 -7.06 17.02 -12.47
C GLY A 40 -7.65 15.65 -12.74
N LEU A 41 -7.45 14.66 -11.86
CA LEU A 41 -8.04 13.34 -12.03
C LEU A 41 -9.57 13.39 -11.97
N PRO A 42 -10.27 12.47 -12.66
CA PRO A 42 -11.71 12.35 -12.55
C PRO A 42 -12.16 12.15 -11.09
N PRO A 43 -13.42 12.51 -10.77
CA PRO A 43 -14.01 12.17 -9.49
C PRO A 43 -13.90 10.67 -9.19
N GLN A 44 -13.76 10.36 -7.90
CA GLN A 44 -13.78 8.99 -7.39
C GLN A 44 -14.95 8.18 -7.95
N ASP A 45 -14.67 6.98 -8.46
CA ASP A 45 -15.66 5.98 -8.84
C ASP A 45 -15.73 4.87 -7.76
N PRO A 46 -16.74 4.89 -6.87
CA PRO A 46 -16.87 3.91 -5.80
C PRO A 46 -17.07 2.48 -6.30
N ALA A 47 -17.69 2.28 -7.47
CA ALA A 47 -17.94 0.96 -8.01
C ALA A 47 -16.63 0.34 -8.55
N ALA A 48 -15.84 1.13 -9.26
CA ALA A 48 -14.51 0.71 -9.70
C ALA A 48 -13.56 0.51 -8.52
N ALA A 49 -13.59 1.38 -7.50
CA ALA A 49 -12.80 1.24 -6.29
C ALA A 49 -13.16 -0.05 -5.51
N ARG A 50 -14.46 -0.36 -5.39
CA ARG A 50 -14.94 -1.62 -4.79
C ARG A 50 -14.45 -2.83 -5.56
N ALA A 51 -14.54 -2.80 -6.88
CA ALA A 51 -14.07 -3.90 -7.73
C ALA A 51 -12.54 -4.07 -7.65
N PHE A 52 -11.79 -2.98 -7.51
CA PHE A 52 -10.34 -3.03 -7.28
C PHE A 52 -10.02 -3.64 -5.92
N ALA A 53 -10.68 -3.20 -4.85
CA ALA A 53 -10.48 -3.75 -3.50
C ALA A 53 -10.77 -5.26 -3.42
N GLY A 54 -11.87 -5.71 -4.01
CA GLY A 54 -12.21 -7.14 -4.06
C GLY A 54 -11.44 -7.97 -5.07
N SER A 55 -10.40 -7.42 -5.71
CA SER A 55 -9.59 -8.15 -6.70
C SER A 55 -8.22 -8.60 -6.18
N PHE A 56 -7.89 -8.31 -4.93
CA PHE A 56 -6.68 -8.76 -4.27
C PHE A 56 -6.91 -10.14 -3.64
N GLU A 57 -5.95 -11.06 -3.75
CA GLU A 57 -6.06 -12.40 -3.13
C GLU A 57 -6.25 -12.35 -1.60
N GLY A 58 -5.72 -11.32 -0.95
CA GLY A 58 -5.92 -11.08 0.49
C GLY A 58 -7.34 -10.65 0.90
N VAL A 59 -8.22 -10.35 -0.06
CA VAL A 59 -9.60 -9.93 0.18
C VAL A 59 -10.54 -10.97 -0.43
N GLU A 60 -11.22 -11.74 0.43
CA GLU A 60 -12.19 -12.73 -0.03
C GLU A 60 -13.50 -12.07 -0.49
N GLU A 61 -13.96 -11.04 0.25
CA GLU A 61 -15.21 -10.36 -0.06
C GLU A 61 -15.24 -8.93 0.47
N VAL A 62 -15.78 -8.00 -0.33
CA VAL A 62 -16.13 -6.66 0.17
C VAL A 62 -17.54 -6.71 0.76
N LEU A 63 -17.67 -6.50 2.07
CA LEU A 63 -18.93 -6.68 2.81
C LEU A 63 -19.79 -5.40 2.82
N GLU A 64 -19.18 -4.26 3.15
CA GLU A 64 -19.90 -3.02 3.43
C GLU A 64 -19.20 -1.82 2.79
N ASP A 65 -19.99 -0.84 2.31
CA ASP A 65 -19.51 0.49 1.92
C ASP A 65 -19.71 1.44 3.11
N LEU A 66 -18.60 1.95 3.65
CA LEU A 66 -18.54 2.84 4.81
C LEU A 66 -18.50 4.33 4.41
N GLY A 67 -18.65 4.60 3.11
CA GLY A 67 -18.73 5.93 2.52
C GLY A 67 -17.37 6.55 2.16
N PRO A 68 -17.40 7.77 1.61
CA PRO A 68 -16.19 8.48 1.18
C PRO A 68 -15.28 8.84 2.35
N ARG A 69 -13.98 8.86 2.10
CA ARG A 69 -12.93 9.34 3.03
C ARG A 69 -11.93 10.18 2.25
N SER A 70 -11.35 11.18 2.89
CA SER A 70 -10.19 11.86 2.31
C SER A 70 -9.03 10.86 2.21
N VAL A 71 -8.21 10.97 1.16
CA VAL A 71 -6.93 10.24 1.05
C VAL A 71 -5.99 10.48 2.24
N LEU A 72 -6.16 11.60 2.96
CA LEU A 72 -5.40 11.93 4.16
C LEU A 72 -5.96 11.30 5.43
N THR A 73 -7.12 10.63 5.37
CA THR A 73 -7.69 9.94 6.52
C THR A 73 -6.92 8.64 6.74
N PRO A 74 -6.20 8.49 7.88
CA PRO A 74 -5.49 7.25 8.17
C PRO A 74 -6.49 6.11 8.35
N LEU A 75 -6.03 4.88 8.13
CA LEU A 75 -6.83 3.71 8.48
C LEU A 75 -7.08 3.67 9.99
N PRO A 76 -8.28 3.27 10.43
CA PRO A 76 -8.49 2.97 11.83
C PRO A 76 -7.63 1.75 12.23
N SER A 77 -7.13 1.74 13.46
CA SER A 77 -6.18 0.71 13.91
C SER A 77 -6.22 0.48 15.43
N SER A 78 -7.34 0.76 16.09
CA SER A 78 -7.44 0.69 17.55
C SER A 78 -7.83 -0.70 18.04
N VAL A 79 -8.74 -1.35 17.33
CA VAL A 79 -9.25 -2.69 17.67
C VAL A 79 -9.24 -3.60 16.44
N ARG A 80 -9.36 -4.91 16.66
CA ARG A 80 -9.36 -5.91 15.57
C ARG A 80 -10.33 -5.54 14.44
N ALA A 81 -11.55 -5.12 14.78
CA ALA A 81 -12.56 -4.75 13.79
C ALA A 81 -12.18 -3.58 12.87
N ASP A 82 -11.17 -2.80 13.24
CA ASP A 82 -10.63 -1.76 12.39
C ASP A 82 -9.74 -2.33 11.27
N LEU A 83 -9.11 -3.49 11.49
CA LEU A 83 -8.26 -4.16 10.50
C LEU A 83 -9.06 -4.70 9.30
N ASP A 84 -10.38 -4.83 9.44
CA ASP A 84 -11.29 -5.19 8.35
C ASP A 84 -11.61 -3.98 7.43
N VAL A 85 -11.10 -2.79 7.75
CA VAL A 85 -11.38 -1.57 6.97
C VAL A 85 -10.23 -1.30 6.00
N VAL A 86 -10.60 -1.13 4.73
CA VAL A 86 -9.69 -0.69 3.66
C VAL A 86 -10.21 0.61 3.05
N HIS A 87 -9.30 1.44 2.54
CA HIS A 87 -9.66 2.62 1.74
C HIS A 87 -9.26 2.36 0.29
N ALA A 88 -10.17 2.44 -0.67
CA ALA A 88 -9.85 2.25 -2.09
C ALA A 88 -10.25 3.46 -2.95
N GLY A 89 -9.40 3.79 -3.92
CA GLY A 89 -9.53 4.90 -4.86
C GLY A 89 -9.55 4.40 -6.30
N ALA A 90 -10.39 5.03 -7.12
CA ALA A 90 -10.43 4.86 -8.56
C ALA A 90 -10.73 6.21 -9.22
N TRP A 91 -9.72 6.80 -9.85
CA TRP A 91 -9.76 8.12 -10.46
C TRP A 91 -9.34 8.06 -11.94
N GLY A 92 -10.14 7.39 -12.77
CA GLY A 92 -9.81 7.19 -14.18
C GLY A 92 -8.66 6.20 -14.38
N SER A 93 -7.47 6.69 -14.75
CA SER A 93 -6.28 5.86 -15.00
C SER A 93 -5.52 5.47 -13.72
N MET A 94 -5.99 5.91 -12.56
CA MET A 94 -5.35 5.66 -11.26
C MET A 94 -6.24 4.77 -10.39
N LEU A 95 -5.70 3.66 -9.91
CA LEU A 95 -6.31 2.78 -8.91
C LEU A 95 -5.41 2.71 -7.69
N SER A 96 -6.00 2.76 -6.50
CA SER A 96 -5.26 2.83 -5.26
C SER A 96 -5.99 2.09 -4.15
N ILE A 97 -5.24 1.50 -3.23
CA ILE A 97 -5.80 0.88 -2.02
C ILE A 97 -4.87 1.12 -0.83
N VAL A 98 -5.47 1.32 0.35
CA VAL A 98 -4.84 1.24 1.65
C VAL A 98 -5.42 0.03 2.39
N ASN A 99 -4.58 -0.95 2.72
CA ASN A 99 -5.01 -2.21 3.32
C ASN A 99 -4.07 -2.63 4.49
N PRO A 100 -4.58 -2.83 5.72
CA PRO A 100 -3.76 -3.30 6.86
C PRO A 100 -2.99 -4.59 6.61
N ALA A 101 -3.48 -5.44 5.71
CA ALA A 101 -2.87 -6.71 5.35
C ALA A 101 -1.54 -6.57 4.60
N PHE A 102 -1.18 -5.37 4.13
CA PHE A 102 0.13 -5.13 3.52
C PHE A 102 1.24 -4.85 4.54
N ALA A 103 0.90 -4.66 5.83
CA ALA A 103 1.92 -4.52 6.86
C ALA A 103 2.62 -5.86 7.12
N ALA A 104 3.91 -5.79 7.46
CA ALA A 104 4.73 -6.95 7.77
C ALA A 104 5.69 -6.64 8.93
N ASP A 105 6.18 -7.70 9.59
CA ASP A 105 7.23 -7.66 10.62
C ASP A 105 8.59 -8.14 10.09
N GLY A 106 8.76 -8.26 8.76
CA GLY A 106 9.99 -8.70 8.11
C GLY A 106 10.11 -10.21 7.91
N ASN A 107 9.12 -11.02 8.31
CA ASN A 107 9.09 -12.45 7.99
C ASN A 107 8.45 -12.76 6.63
N ASP A 108 7.59 -11.86 6.15
CA ASP A 108 6.86 -11.97 4.88
C ASP A 108 6.87 -10.62 4.12
N GLU A 109 6.52 -10.66 2.83
CA GLU A 109 6.50 -9.49 1.91
C GLU A 109 5.12 -9.35 1.22
N PRO A 110 4.02 -9.14 1.98
CA PRO A 110 2.66 -9.12 1.44
C PRO A 110 2.44 -8.01 0.41
N LEU A 111 3.10 -6.85 0.55
CA LEU A 111 3.02 -5.78 -0.43
C LEU A 111 3.64 -6.20 -1.76
N ARG A 112 4.80 -6.86 -1.74
CA ARG A 112 5.45 -7.37 -2.96
C ARG A 112 4.62 -8.41 -3.68
N SER A 113 3.99 -9.34 -2.96
CA SER A 113 3.09 -10.33 -3.54
C SER A 113 1.94 -9.65 -4.28
N ALA A 114 1.23 -8.72 -3.60
CA ALA A 114 0.15 -7.96 -4.20
C ALA A 114 0.60 -7.11 -5.40
N ALA A 115 1.78 -6.50 -5.34
CA ALA A 115 2.34 -5.74 -6.45
C ALA A 115 2.69 -6.61 -7.66
N THR A 116 3.07 -7.87 -7.45
CA THR A 116 3.37 -8.82 -8.52
C THR A 116 2.12 -9.15 -9.32
N GLU A 117 1.00 -9.44 -8.66
CA GLU A 117 -0.30 -9.66 -9.31
C GLU A 117 -0.73 -8.42 -10.13
N LEU A 118 -0.56 -7.23 -9.56
CA LEU A 118 -0.89 -5.99 -10.26
C LEU A 118 0.00 -5.78 -11.48
N ARG A 119 1.28 -6.16 -11.42
CA ARG A 119 2.19 -6.05 -12.57
C ARG A 119 1.78 -6.97 -13.72
N GLU A 120 1.30 -8.17 -13.41
CA GLU A 120 0.80 -9.12 -14.41
C GLU A 120 -0.50 -8.60 -15.04
N ARG A 121 -1.40 -8.04 -14.23
CA ARG A 121 -2.70 -7.52 -14.67
C ARG A 121 -2.60 -6.19 -15.42
N PHE A 122 -1.68 -5.32 -15.02
CA PHE A 122 -1.51 -3.96 -15.56
C PHE A 122 -0.08 -3.77 -16.08
N PRO A 123 0.30 -4.44 -17.18
CA PRO A 123 1.70 -4.51 -17.54
C PRO A 123 2.31 -3.20 -18.04
N ASP A 124 1.46 -2.26 -18.46
CA ASP A 124 1.84 -0.93 -18.94
C ASP A 124 1.72 0.14 -17.84
N ALA A 125 1.42 -0.24 -16.59
CA ALA A 125 1.26 0.68 -15.47
C ALA A 125 2.55 0.89 -14.67
N ARG A 126 2.61 1.99 -13.93
CA ARG A 126 3.49 2.12 -12.76
C ARG A 126 2.79 1.50 -11.57
N VAL A 127 3.43 0.56 -10.91
CA VAL A 127 2.97 -0.01 -9.64
C VAL A 127 3.86 0.53 -8.54
N VAL A 128 3.27 1.19 -7.55
CA VAL A 128 4.00 1.84 -6.45
C VAL A 128 3.39 1.43 -5.13
N GLY A 129 4.20 0.82 -4.26
CA GLY A 129 3.82 0.38 -2.92
C GLY A 129 4.63 1.12 -1.86
N ARG A 130 3.99 1.47 -0.75
CA ARG A 130 4.62 2.10 0.42
C ARG A 130 3.95 1.60 1.69
N VAL A 131 4.71 0.92 2.53
CA VAL A 131 4.28 0.38 3.82
C VAL A 131 5.20 0.88 4.92
N ALA A 132 4.61 1.31 6.02
CA ALA A 132 5.31 1.61 7.27
C ALA A 132 4.44 1.12 8.43
N TYR A 133 4.99 0.20 9.22
CA TYR A 133 4.34 -0.35 10.40
C TYR A 133 5.29 -0.25 11.60
N ARG A 134 4.75 0.11 12.76
CA ARG A 134 5.53 0.23 14.00
C ARG A 134 4.97 -0.70 15.07
N GLY A 135 5.58 -1.88 15.20
CA GLY A 135 5.25 -2.92 16.20
C GLY A 135 6.23 -2.98 17.37
N GLY A 136 6.94 -1.88 17.65
CA GLY A 136 8.04 -1.80 18.61
C GLY A 136 9.24 -1.13 17.96
N MET A 137 9.73 -1.72 16.87
CA MET A 137 10.57 -1.07 15.88
C MET A 137 9.75 -0.80 14.61
N GLU A 138 10.19 0.17 13.81
CA GLU A 138 9.56 0.47 12.53
C GLU A 138 10.07 -0.49 11.45
N HIS A 139 9.15 -1.12 10.73
CA HIS A 139 9.42 -1.92 9.55
C HIS A 139 8.79 -1.23 8.36
N THR A 140 9.55 -1.10 7.28
CA THR A 140 9.13 -0.47 6.02
C THR A 140 9.22 -1.45 4.88
N GLU A 141 8.29 -1.36 3.93
CA GLU A 141 8.36 -2.06 2.65
C GLU A 141 7.93 -1.10 1.54
N ASP A 142 8.84 -0.79 0.62
CA ASP A 142 8.63 0.15 -0.47
C ASP A 142 9.01 -0.48 -1.80
N LEU A 143 8.20 -0.23 -2.84
CA LEU A 143 8.51 -0.72 -4.17
C LEU A 143 8.04 0.22 -5.27
N VAL A 144 8.75 0.14 -6.39
CA VAL A 144 8.36 0.73 -7.66
C VAL A 144 8.57 -0.31 -8.75
N TRP A 145 7.58 -0.46 -9.62
CA TRP A 145 7.69 -1.23 -10.85
C TRP A 145 7.18 -0.40 -12.02
N LEU A 146 8.04 -0.14 -13.00
CA LEU A 146 7.75 0.67 -14.17
C LEU A 146 7.35 -0.19 -15.39
N PRO A 147 6.66 0.39 -16.37
CA PRO A 147 6.21 -0.31 -17.58
C PRO A 147 7.35 -0.96 -18.37
N ASP A 148 8.52 -0.32 -18.40
CA ASP A 148 9.73 -0.80 -19.09
C ASP A 148 10.47 -1.94 -18.35
N GLY A 149 9.96 -2.32 -17.17
CA GLY A 149 10.51 -3.37 -16.33
C GLY A 149 11.51 -2.89 -15.29
N ALA A 150 11.92 -1.61 -15.29
CA ALA A 150 12.74 -1.08 -14.22
C ALA A 150 11.98 -1.14 -12.89
N MET A 151 12.64 -1.65 -11.85
CA MET A 151 12.01 -1.86 -10.55
C MET A 151 13.01 -1.80 -9.40
N PHE A 152 12.53 -1.40 -8.22
CA PHE A 152 13.20 -1.70 -6.95
C PHE A 152 12.16 -2.18 -5.93
N HIS A 153 12.61 -2.97 -4.96
CA HIS A 153 11.88 -3.33 -3.76
C HIS A 153 12.86 -3.23 -2.59
N ALA A 154 12.45 -2.55 -1.52
CA ALA A 154 13.24 -2.25 -0.35
C ALA A 154 12.42 -2.59 0.89
N SER A 155 12.95 -3.46 1.76
CA SER A 155 12.22 -3.97 2.93
C SER A 155 13.15 -4.17 4.12
N GLY A 156 12.71 -3.78 5.32
CA GLY A 156 13.46 -4.00 6.55
C GLY A 156 13.23 -2.92 7.61
N TRP A 157 14.17 -2.83 8.55
CA TRP A 157 14.13 -1.87 9.66
C TRP A 157 15.01 -0.65 9.35
N PRO A 158 14.45 0.56 9.20
CA PRO A 158 15.25 1.77 9.07
C PRO A 158 16.23 1.93 10.23
N GLU A 159 17.44 2.38 9.93
CA GLU A 159 18.56 2.54 10.89
C GLU A 159 19.04 1.24 11.58
N ASP A 160 18.54 0.06 11.17
CA ASP A 160 18.90 -1.24 11.74
C ASP A 160 19.08 -2.31 10.64
N GLU A 161 19.51 -3.52 11.02
CA GLU A 161 19.65 -4.67 10.14
C GLU A 161 18.74 -5.84 10.58
N PRO A 162 18.24 -6.66 9.65
CA PRO A 162 18.53 -6.65 8.22
C PRO A 162 17.69 -5.65 7.41
N PHE A 163 18.27 -5.16 6.32
CA PHE A 163 17.56 -4.38 5.32
C PHE A 163 17.91 -4.89 3.93
N VAL A 164 16.89 -5.28 3.18
CA VAL A 164 17.04 -5.96 1.89
C VAL A 164 16.56 -5.04 0.78
N VAL A 165 17.40 -4.89 -0.25
CA VAL A 165 17.05 -4.19 -1.49
C VAL A 165 17.22 -5.16 -2.65
N SER A 166 16.19 -5.28 -3.47
CA SER A 166 16.20 -6.06 -4.71
C SER A 166 15.81 -5.20 -5.91
N GLY A 167 16.23 -5.64 -7.11
CA GLY A 167 16.11 -4.85 -8.34
C GLY A 167 17.22 -3.80 -8.49
N ASP A 168 16.94 -2.74 -9.27
CA ASP A 168 17.88 -1.67 -9.59
C ASP A 168 17.23 -0.28 -9.42
N PRO A 169 17.42 0.37 -8.25
CA PRO A 169 16.96 1.73 -8.02
C PRO A 169 17.53 2.75 -9.01
N HIS A 170 18.75 2.54 -9.53
CA HIS A 170 19.33 3.44 -10.53
C HIS A 170 18.61 3.32 -11.88
N ALA A 171 18.18 2.12 -12.28
CA ALA A 171 17.36 1.92 -13.47
C ALA A 171 16.00 2.63 -13.34
N VAL A 172 15.37 2.59 -12.16
CA VAL A 172 14.11 3.32 -11.88
C VAL A 172 14.31 4.83 -12.00
N ILE A 173 15.37 5.38 -11.38
CA ILE A 173 15.72 6.80 -11.48
C ILE A 173 15.96 7.21 -12.94
N ALA A 174 16.67 6.38 -13.71
CA ALA A 174 16.97 6.66 -15.11
C ALA A 174 15.71 6.61 -15.99
N SER A 175 14.84 5.62 -15.80
CA SER A 175 13.59 5.44 -16.55
C SER A 175 12.60 6.60 -16.33
N LEU A 176 12.50 7.08 -15.09
CA LEU A 176 11.70 8.26 -14.73
C LEU A 176 12.38 9.59 -15.08
N GLU A 177 13.60 9.54 -15.62
CA GLU A 177 14.45 10.69 -15.91
C GLU A 177 14.64 11.65 -14.73
N LEU A 178 14.59 11.13 -13.48
CA LEU A 178 14.68 11.93 -12.26
C LEU A 178 16.01 12.67 -12.20
N LYS A 179 15.93 13.98 -11.94
CA LYS A 179 17.11 14.83 -11.82
C LYS A 179 17.65 14.78 -10.40
N ARG A 180 18.96 15.00 -10.25
CA ARG A 180 19.64 15.04 -8.94
C ARG A 180 18.94 15.94 -7.92
N TRP A 181 18.52 17.14 -8.33
CA TRP A 181 17.82 18.07 -7.44
C TRP A 181 16.47 17.53 -6.92
N GLN A 182 15.79 16.66 -7.67
CA GLN A 182 14.55 16.01 -7.20
C GLN A 182 14.85 14.98 -6.11
N LEU A 183 15.94 14.23 -6.26
CA LEU A 183 16.41 13.27 -5.26
C LEU A 183 16.90 14.01 -4.00
N ASP A 184 17.71 15.06 -4.16
CA ASP A 184 18.21 15.87 -3.05
C ASP A 184 17.06 16.51 -2.27
N ASN A 185 16.04 17.07 -2.95
CA ASN A 185 14.86 17.65 -2.31
C ASN A 185 14.00 16.60 -1.58
N ALA A 186 14.03 15.35 -2.04
CA ALA A 186 13.33 14.24 -1.41
C ALA A 186 14.14 13.57 -0.29
N GLY A 187 15.41 13.98 -0.10
CA GLY A 187 16.32 13.36 0.88
C GLY A 187 16.83 11.98 0.46
N VAL A 188 16.84 11.65 -0.84
CA VAL A 188 17.25 10.32 -1.32
C VAL A 188 18.71 10.35 -1.78
N ASP A 189 19.59 9.64 -1.07
CA ASP A 189 20.99 9.45 -1.47
C ASP A 189 21.37 7.96 -1.55
N LEU A 190 21.42 7.40 -2.77
CA LEU A 190 21.79 6.00 -3.00
C LEU A 190 23.25 5.64 -2.66
N ARG A 191 24.03 6.57 -2.10
CA ARG A 191 25.38 6.31 -1.58
C ARG A 191 25.38 5.94 -0.09
N GLU A 192 24.27 6.15 0.60
CA GLU A 192 24.09 5.81 2.02
C GLU A 192 23.89 4.29 2.18
N ALA A 193 23.89 3.83 3.43
CA ALA A 193 23.54 2.45 3.72
C ALA A 193 22.07 2.19 3.37
N ALA A 194 21.73 0.96 2.97
CA ALA A 194 20.39 0.64 2.50
C ALA A 194 19.29 0.95 3.55
N ASN A 195 19.59 0.75 4.83
CA ASN A 195 18.70 1.06 5.95
C ASN A 195 18.63 2.55 6.32
N GLU A 196 19.47 3.40 5.74
CA GLU A 196 19.48 4.85 5.95
C GLU A 196 18.77 5.61 4.81
N ILE A 197 18.56 4.96 3.66
CA ILE A 197 17.93 5.57 2.48
C ILE A 197 16.42 5.71 2.68
N GLU A 198 15.89 6.89 2.31
CA GLU A 198 14.46 7.22 2.30
C GLU A 198 13.69 6.57 1.12
N TRP A 199 13.52 5.25 1.13
CA TRP A 199 12.90 4.49 0.03
C TRP A 199 11.46 4.90 -0.28
N ALA A 200 10.63 5.15 0.74
CA ALA A 200 9.26 5.64 0.57
C ALA A 200 9.20 6.98 -0.20
N ARG A 201 10.24 7.82 -0.07
CA ARG A 201 10.36 9.08 -0.82
C ARG A 201 10.71 8.82 -2.27
N LEU A 202 11.63 7.89 -2.55
CA LEU A 202 11.92 7.46 -3.92
C LEU A 202 10.67 6.86 -4.58
N ALA A 203 9.90 6.04 -3.86
CA ALA A 203 8.63 5.50 -4.33
C ALA A 203 7.61 6.59 -4.64
N GLY A 204 7.49 7.62 -3.80
CA GLY A 204 6.64 8.78 -4.07
C GLY A 204 7.02 9.54 -5.35
N LEU A 205 8.32 9.69 -5.65
CA LEU A 205 8.78 10.33 -6.89
C LEU A 205 8.34 9.56 -8.15
N ALA A 206 8.09 8.25 -8.06
CA ALA A 206 7.62 7.46 -9.20
C ALA A 206 6.18 7.77 -9.61
N LEU A 207 5.34 8.21 -8.68
CA LEU A 207 4.01 8.75 -8.99
C LEU A 207 4.09 10.24 -9.41
N GLY A 208 5.06 10.99 -8.86
CA GLY A 208 5.31 12.36 -9.26
C GLY A 208 4.07 13.26 -9.08
N PRO A 209 3.73 14.12 -10.05
CA PRO A 209 2.51 14.96 -9.99
C PRO A 209 1.20 14.17 -9.90
N SER A 210 1.21 12.89 -10.26
CA SER A 210 0.05 12.00 -10.22
C SER A 210 -0.15 11.33 -8.85
N ASP A 211 0.73 11.55 -7.85
CA ASP A 211 0.59 10.96 -6.52
C ASP A 211 -0.73 11.43 -5.86
N PRO A 212 -1.72 10.54 -5.65
CA PRO A 212 -3.03 10.93 -5.13
C PRO A 212 -3.01 11.17 -3.61
N TRP A 213 -1.98 10.70 -2.89
CA TRP A 213 -1.99 10.62 -1.43
C TRP A 213 -1.64 11.94 -0.71
N GLY A 214 -1.36 13.01 -1.46
CA GLY A 214 -1.00 14.33 -0.92
C GLY A 214 -2.09 15.40 -1.01
N TRP A 215 -3.28 15.06 -1.54
CA TRP A 215 -4.29 16.07 -1.92
C TRP A 215 -5.61 15.83 -1.17
N GLU A 216 -5.93 16.68 -0.20
CA GLU A 216 -7.13 16.54 0.65
C GLU A 216 -8.44 16.48 -0.17
N GLU A 217 -8.45 17.14 -1.33
CA GLU A 217 -9.57 17.18 -2.26
C GLU A 217 -9.87 15.82 -2.90
N LEU A 218 -8.88 14.91 -2.93
CA LEU A 218 -9.09 13.55 -3.41
C LEU A 218 -9.76 12.69 -2.33
N GLN A 219 -10.72 11.90 -2.79
CA GLN A 219 -11.52 11.03 -1.95
C GLN A 219 -11.30 9.57 -2.37
N THR A 220 -11.16 8.70 -1.38
CA THR A 220 -11.34 7.25 -1.50
C THR A 220 -12.72 6.87 -1.01
N THR A 221 -13.06 5.59 -1.13
CA THR A 221 -14.21 4.98 -0.45
C THR A 221 -13.68 3.99 0.57
N ALA A 222 -14.16 4.10 1.81
CA ALA A 222 -13.88 3.12 2.84
C ALA A 222 -14.80 1.91 2.69
N PHE A 223 -14.24 0.71 2.77
CA PHE A 223 -14.99 -0.53 2.71
C PHE A 223 -14.64 -1.40 3.91
N ARG A 224 -15.63 -2.12 4.44
CA ARG A 224 -15.38 -3.28 5.29
C ARG A 224 -15.21 -4.50 4.40
N VAL A 225 -14.15 -5.25 4.61
CA VAL A 225 -13.82 -6.47 3.87
C VAL A 225 -13.73 -7.66 4.80
N ARG A 226 -13.96 -8.84 4.23
CA ARG A 226 -13.51 -10.12 4.78
C ARG A 226 -12.17 -10.44 4.13
N HIS A 227 -11.14 -10.53 4.94
CA HIS A 227 -9.81 -10.94 4.49
C HIS A 227 -9.76 -12.46 4.32
N SER A 228 -8.85 -12.94 3.48
CA SER A 228 -8.60 -14.39 3.36
C SER A 228 -7.99 -14.96 4.64
N GLU A 229 -8.15 -16.26 4.87
CA GLU A 229 -7.56 -16.98 6.01
C GLU A 229 -6.06 -16.70 6.18
N ASP A 230 -5.29 -16.74 5.08
CA ASP A 230 -3.85 -16.46 5.09
C ASP A 230 -3.56 -15.01 5.53
N ALA A 231 -4.30 -14.04 5.00
CA ALA A 231 -4.14 -12.63 5.40
C ALA A 231 -4.52 -12.41 6.86
N VAL A 232 -5.58 -13.06 7.35
CA VAL A 232 -5.97 -13.04 8.76
C VAL A 232 -4.87 -13.62 9.64
N GLN A 233 -4.30 -14.76 9.27
CA GLN A 233 -3.22 -15.40 10.04
C GLN A 233 -1.99 -14.49 10.15
N SER A 234 -1.56 -13.88 9.05
CA SER A 234 -0.44 -12.93 9.05
C SER A 234 -0.74 -11.69 9.90
N MET A 235 -1.95 -11.12 9.78
CA MET A 235 -2.35 -9.98 10.59
C MET A 235 -2.47 -10.33 12.07
N GLU A 236 -2.92 -11.53 12.45
CA GLU A 236 -2.96 -11.94 13.87
C GLU A 236 -1.55 -12.05 14.47
N ALA A 237 -0.61 -12.61 13.72
CA ALA A 237 0.79 -12.69 14.11
C ALA A 237 1.44 -11.30 14.25
N LEU A 238 1.01 -10.33 13.43
CA LEU A 238 1.54 -8.98 13.45
C LEU A 238 0.93 -8.10 14.56
N TYR A 239 -0.40 -8.00 14.59
CA TYR A 239 -1.11 -6.98 15.37
C TYR A 239 -1.45 -7.39 16.80
N PHE A 240 -1.25 -8.65 17.19
CA PHE A 240 -1.68 -9.15 18.50
C PHE A 240 -0.63 -9.90 19.33
N VAL A 241 0.61 -9.99 18.84
CA VAL A 241 1.75 -10.62 19.52
C VAL A 241 2.39 -9.71 20.55
#